data_AF-A0A8T0QM26-F1
#
_entry.id   AF-A0A8T0QM26-F1
#
_cell.length_a   1.000
_cell.length_b   1.000
_cell.length_c   1.000
_cell.angle_alpha   90.00
_cell.angle_beta   90.00
_cell.angle_gamma   90.00
#
_symmetry.space_group_name_H-M   'P 1'
#
loop_
_entity.id
_entity.type
_entity.pdbx_description
1 polymer ?
#
loop_
_entity_poly.entity_id
_entity_poly.type
_entity_poly.pdbx_seq_one_letter_code
_entity_poly.pdbx_strand_id
1 'polypeptide(L)'
;MGLSLPPDQNPNYRLNTSLLIDYCHDDGTHKYILIDVGKTFREQVLRWFVHHKVPSADSIILTHEHADAVLGLDEVWVVQPRNDRNEIHQIPIFLTQVTMDSVVRRFPYLVEQKPEDGDEDAQAAKIDWKIIEEDVDKPFVASGLEFVPLAVMHGEGYICLGFLFGRRARVEYLSDVSRFLPKTEHAISKSGAGQLDLLILEANALHGVGDAFSTHLTLSESLDAIKRIRPKRALLIGMRHFFEHQRENQMLAEWSISEGIPVQLAHDGLRVFIDL
;
A
#
# COMPACT_ATOMS: atom_id res chain seq x y z
N MET A 1 4.86 -4.71 24.98
CA MET A 1 6.24 -5.23 24.78
C MET A 1 6.91 -4.62 23.53
N GLY A 2 6.53 -3.41 23.08
CA GLY A 2 7.02 -2.87 21.80
C GLY A 2 8.45 -2.30 21.81
N LEU A 3 9.10 -2.19 22.97
CA LEU A 3 10.42 -1.55 23.12
C LEU A 3 11.50 -2.51 23.67
N SER A 4 11.20 -3.79 23.86
CA SER A 4 12.14 -4.77 24.43
C SER A 4 13.02 -5.46 23.39
N LEU A 5 12.70 -5.34 22.11
CA LEU A 5 13.44 -5.91 20.99
C LEU A 5 13.73 -4.81 19.97
N PRO A 6 14.90 -4.84 19.32
CA PRO A 6 15.18 -3.91 18.24
C PRO A 6 14.19 -4.15 17.08
N PRO A 7 13.83 -3.12 16.30
CA PRO A 7 12.73 -3.24 15.34
C PRO A 7 12.87 -4.36 14.30
N ASP A 8 14.09 -4.69 13.88
CA ASP A 8 14.39 -5.78 12.94
C ASP A 8 14.05 -7.17 13.50
N GLN A 9 13.92 -7.31 14.83
CA GLN A 9 13.56 -8.54 15.52
C GLN A 9 12.19 -8.46 16.18
N ASN A 10 11.45 -7.38 15.97
CA ASN A 10 10.22 -7.08 16.67
C ASN A 10 9.06 -6.93 15.69
N PRO A 11 8.28 -8.00 15.44
CA PRO A 11 7.13 -7.92 14.54
C PRO A 11 5.96 -7.08 15.08
N ASN A 12 6.06 -6.60 16.33
CA ASN A 12 5.14 -5.61 16.92
C ASN A 12 5.63 -4.17 16.74
N TYR A 13 6.86 -3.97 16.24
CA TYR A 13 7.29 -2.67 15.76
C TYR A 13 6.80 -2.51 14.33
N ARG A 14 5.87 -1.57 14.13
CA ARG A 14 5.16 -1.39 12.86
C ARG A 14 5.24 0.07 12.44
N LEU A 15 5.70 0.29 11.22
CA LEU A 15 5.70 1.58 10.56
C LEU A 15 4.32 1.84 9.91
N ASN A 16 4.13 2.99 9.27
CA ASN A 16 2.92 3.23 8.49
C ASN A 16 2.76 2.21 7.38
N THR A 17 1.51 1.88 7.05
CA THR A 17 1.19 0.92 6.01
C THR A 17 1.73 1.40 4.66
N SER A 18 2.44 0.53 3.97
CA SER A 18 2.97 0.75 2.62
C SER A 18 3.30 -0.59 1.99
N LEU A 19 3.29 -0.68 0.66
CA LEU A 19 3.66 -1.88 -0.10
C LEU A 19 4.70 -1.53 -1.16
N LEU A 20 5.84 -2.21 -1.13
CA LEU A 20 6.79 -2.19 -2.24
C LEU A 20 6.60 -3.45 -3.11
N ILE A 21 6.43 -3.24 -4.41
CA ILE A 21 6.36 -4.28 -5.43
C ILE A 21 7.66 -4.25 -6.24
N ASP A 22 8.39 -5.35 -6.20
CA ASP A 22 9.55 -5.63 -7.06
C ASP A 22 9.07 -6.42 -8.27
N TYR A 23 8.76 -5.72 -9.37
CA TYR A 23 8.19 -6.29 -10.59
C TYR A 23 9.29 -6.63 -11.60
N CYS A 24 9.48 -7.92 -11.86
CA CYS A 24 10.42 -8.40 -12.86
C CYS A 24 9.71 -8.57 -14.21
N HIS A 25 10.18 -7.86 -15.23
CA HIS A 25 9.71 -7.97 -16.60
C HIS A 25 10.23 -9.24 -17.29
N ASP A 26 9.64 -9.58 -18.44
CA ASP A 26 10.04 -10.75 -19.24
C ASP A 26 11.51 -10.70 -19.71
N ASP A 27 12.10 -9.50 -19.82
CA ASP A 27 13.51 -9.28 -20.17
C ASP A 27 14.46 -9.33 -18.97
N GLY A 28 13.93 -9.62 -17.77
CA GLY A 28 14.68 -9.68 -16.51
C GLY A 28 14.92 -8.32 -15.86
N THR A 29 14.41 -7.22 -16.42
CA THR A 29 14.52 -5.90 -15.80
C THR A 29 13.58 -5.79 -14.60
N HIS A 30 14.08 -5.19 -13.51
CA HIS A 30 13.31 -4.97 -12.30
C HIS A 30 12.77 -3.54 -12.27
N LYS A 31 11.51 -3.41 -11.85
CA LYS A 31 10.81 -2.15 -11.62
C LYS A 31 10.20 -2.13 -10.24
N TYR A 32 10.43 -1.05 -9.50
CA TYR A 32 10.04 -0.90 -8.11
C TYR A 32 8.87 0.05 -7.98
N ILE A 33 7.70 -0.47 -7.62
CA ILE A 33 6.46 0.31 -7.48
C ILE A 33 6.12 0.40 -6.00
N LEU A 34 5.97 1.61 -5.47
CA LEU A 34 5.63 1.83 -4.08
C LEU A 34 4.17 2.27 -3.95
N ILE A 35 3.42 1.68 -3.02
CA ILE A 35 2.09 2.13 -2.62
C ILE A 35 2.22 2.83 -1.26
N ASP A 36 1.82 4.10 -1.21
CA ASP A 36 1.91 5.03 -0.10
C ASP A 36 3.33 5.35 0.40
N VAL A 37 3.51 6.62 0.81
CA VAL A 37 4.72 7.18 1.40
C VAL A 37 4.36 7.96 2.66
N GLY A 38 4.10 7.22 3.75
CA GLY A 38 3.72 7.79 5.04
C GLY A 38 4.84 8.54 5.77
N LYS A 39 4.52 9.11 6.94
CA LYS A 39 5.50 9.80 7.81
C LYS A 39 6.68 8.93 8.28
N THR A 40 6.58 7.61 8.19
CA THR A 40 7.67 6.67 8.50
C THR A 40 8.48 6.23 7.27
N PHE A 41 8.24 6.83 6.10
CA PHE A 41 8.83 6.41 4.82
C PHE A 41 10.37 6.32 4.85
N ARG A 42 11.07 7.34 5.35
CA ARG A 42 12.54 7.30 5.43
C ARG A 42 13.06 6.12 6.24
N GLU A 43 12.38 5.78 7.34
CA GLU A 43 12.74 4.61 8.13
C GLU A 43 12.52 3.31 7.35
N GLN A 44 11.43 3.20 6.59
CA GLN A 44 11.18 2.05 5.71
C GLN A 44 12.28 1.89 4.67
N VAL A 45 12.74 3.00 4.05
CA VAL A 45 13.84 2.97 3.09
C VAL A 45 15.14 2.52 3.76
N LEU A 46 15.55 3.20 4.84
CA LEU A 46 16.82 2.91 5.50
C LEU A 46 16.91 1.49 6.07
N ARG A 47 15.78 0.90 6.48
CA ARG A 47 15.75 -0.48 6.98
C ARG A 47 15.53 -1.48 5.87
N TRP A 48 14.39 -1.40 5.18
CA TRP A 48 13.88 -2.49 4.37
C TRP A 48 14.36 -2.43 2.94
N PHE A 49 14.52 -1.24 2.36
CA PHE A 49 15.11 -1.13 1.02
C PHE A 49 16.57 -1.57 1.08
N VAL A 50 17.33 -1.12 2.08
CA VAL A 50 18.71 -1.55 2.29
C VAL A 50 18.79 -3.07 2.55
N HIS A 51 17.95 -3.61 3.43
CA HIS A 51 17.93 -5.05 3.73
C HIS A 51 17.62 -5.90 2.49
N HIS A 52 16.64 -5.49 1.68
CA HIS A 52 16.21 -6.21 0.47
C HIS A 52 16.98 -5.81 -0.79
N LYS A 53 17.97 -4.90 -0.67
CA LYS A 53 18.79 -4.37 -1.77
C LYS A 53 17.97 -3.71 -2.88
N VAL A 54 16.93 -2.97 -2.49
CA VAL A 54 16.10 -2.17 -3.39
C VAL A 54 16.84 -0.87 -3.71
N PRO A 55 17.17 -0.61 -4.99
CA PRO A 55 18.01 0.52 -5.38
C PRO A 55 17.26 1.85 -5.42
N SER A 56 15.96 1.82 -5.74
CA SER A 56 15.14 3.01 -6.04
C SER A 56 13.65 2.64 -6.08
N ALA A 57 12.80 3.62 -6.33
CA ALA A 57 11.40 3.45 -6.74
C ALA A 57 11.20 4.06 -8.14
N ASP A 58 10.64 3.28 -9.07
CA ASP A 58 10.35 3.72 -10.44
C ASP A 58 9.00 4.45 -10.54
N SER A 59 8.07 4.17 -9.62
CA SER A 59 6.78 4.85 -9.54
C SER A 59 6.17 4.74 -8.15
N ILE A 60 5.34 5.72 -7.76
CA ILE A 60 4.60 5.71 -6.50
C ILE A 60 3.10 5.78 -6.79
N ILE A 61 2.28 5.10 -6.01
CA ILE A 61 0.82 5.16 -6.04
C ILE A 61 0.36 5.60 -4.65
N LEU A 62 -0.50 6.60 -4.55
CA LEU A 62 -1.10 7.04 -3.29
C LEU A 62 -2.54 6.55 -3.20
N THR A 63 -2.89 5.91 -2.09
CA THR A 63 -4.24 5.38 -1.83
C THR A 63 -5.22 6.49 -1.48
N HIS A 64 -4.78 7.47 -0.68
CA HIS A 64 -5.57 8.60 -0.19
C HIS A 64 -4.68 9.70 0.43
N GLU A 65 -5.24 10.82 0.90
CA GLU A 65 -4.45 11.96 1.38
C GLU A 65 -4.08 11.98 2.86
N HIS A 66 -4.39 10.95 3.66
CA HIS A 66 -4.08 11.03 5.09
C HIS A 66 -2.58 11.01 5.37
N ALA A 67 -2.24 11.49 6.56
CA ALA A 67 -0.88 11.76 6.97
C ALA A 67 0.05 10.53 6.90
N ASP A 68 -0.49 9.38 7.22
CA ASP A 68 0.15 8.08 7.15
C ASP A 68 0.30 7.52 5.73
N ALA A 69 -0.36 8.10 4.73
CA ALA A 69 -0.18 7.76 3.32
C ALA A 69 0.74 8.74 2.56
N VAL A 70 0.80 10.02 2.95
CA VAL A 70 1.46 11.07 2.12
C VAL A 70 2.56 11.89 2.80
N LEU A 71 2.75 11.84 4.12
CA LEU A 71 3.71 12.74 4.78
C LEU A 71 5.19 12.46 4.50
N GLY A 72 5.51 11.34 3.87
CA GLY A 72 6.85 11.00 3.40
C GLY A 72 7.18 11.56 2.01
N LEU A 73 6.25 12.26 1.35
CA LEU A 73 6.46 12.84 0.01
C LEU A 73 7.68 13.76 -0.06
N ASP A 74 7.98 14.49 1.03
CA ASP A 74 9.16 15.36 1.13
C ASP A 74 10.49 14.59 0.99
N GLU A 75 10.49 13.30 1.30
CA GLU A 75 11.69 12.45 1.32
C GLU A 75 11.79 11.53 0.09
N VAL A 76 10.88 11.62 -0.88
CA VAL A 76 10.87 10.78 -2.09
C VAL A 76 12.15 10.93 -2.94
N TRP A 77 12.88 12.04 -2.80
CA TRP A 77 14.20 12.21 -3.43
C TRP A 77 15.23 11.15 -3.03
N VAL A 78 15.06 10.49 -1.86
CA VAL A 78 15.97 9.43 -1.38
C VAL A 78 15.89 8.18 -2.25
N VAL A 79 14.76 7.94 -2.92
CA VAL A 79 14.52 6.73 -3.74
C VAL A 79 14.41 7.01 -5.23
N GLN A 80 14.65 8.25 -5.67
CA GLN A 80 14.57 8.59 -7.09
C GLN A 80 15.72 7.94 -7.88
N PRO A 81 15.43 7.28 -9.02
CA PRO A 81 16.46 6.70 -9.85
C PRO A 81 17.36 7.80 -10.42
N ARG A 82 18.66 7.56 -10.37
CA ARG A 82 19.69 8.45 -10.93
C ARG A 82 20.32 7.81 -12.16
N ASN A 83 20.58 8.60 -13.19
CA ASN A 83 21.36 8.14 -14.33
C ASN A 83 22.86 8.13 -14.04
N ASP A 84 23.65 7.64 -14.99
CA ASP A 84 25.13 7.59 -14.91
C ASP A 84 25.79 8.97 -14.70
N ARG A 85 25.06 10.05 -15.02
CA ARG A 85 25.49 11.45 -14.82
C ARG A 85 25.01 12.04 -13.50
N ASN A 86 24.41 11.21 -12.64
CA ASN A 86 23.81 11.59 -11.35
C ASN A 86 22.63 12.58 -11.49
N GLU A 87 22.01 12.65 -12.67
CA GLU A 87 20.79 13.43 -12.89
C GLU A 87 19.57 12.65 -12.38
N ILE A 88 18.67 13.37 -11.72
CA ILE A 88 17.43 12.84 -11.14
C ILE A 88 16.38 12.71 -12.24
N HIS A 89 15.82 11.50 -12.41
CA HIS A 89 14.66 11.27 -13.26
C HIS A 89 13.36 11.68 -12.55
N GLN A 90 12.40 12.18 -13.32
CA GLN A 90 11.05 12.40 -12.79
C GLN A 90 10.43 11.06 -12.37
N ILE A 91 9.94 11.00 -11.13
CA ILE A 91 9.20 9.84 -10.63
C ILE A 91 7.69 10.06 -10.84
N PRO A 92 7.01 9.19 -11.59
CA PRO A 92 5.56 9.27 -11.72
C PRO A 92 4.89 8.90 -10.39
N ILE A 93 4.01 9.79 -9.91
CA ILE A 93 3.18 9.55 -8.73
C ILE A 93 1.71 9.54 -9.15
N PHE A 94 1.07 8.40 -8.98
CA PHE A 94 -0.33 8.16 -9.32
C PHE A 94 -1.22 8.42 -8.11
N LEU A 95 -2.24 9.27 -8.27
CA LEU A 95 -3.15 9.68 -7.20
C LEU A 95 -4.47 10.20 -7.77
N THR A 96 -5.52 10.23 -6.96
CA THR A 96 -6.81 10.82 -7.39
C THR A 96 -6.74 12.34 -7.39
N GLN A 97 -7.71 12.99 -8.05
CA GLN A 97 -7.79 14.46 -8.01
C GLN A 97 -7.99 14.99 -6.59
N VAL A 98 -8.78 14.29 -5.75
CA VAL A 98 -8.99 14.65 -4.35
C VAL A 98 -7.68 14.64 -3.58
N THR A 99 -6.87 13.59 -3.77
CA THR A 99 -5.55 13.51 -3.13
C THR A 99 -4.61 14.58 -3.66
N MET A 100 -4.61 14.86 -4.97
CA MET A 100 -3.80 15.92 -5.57
C MET A 100 -4.13 17.30 -4.99
N ASP A 101 -5.41 17.63 -4.85
CA ASP A 101 -5.84 18.90 -4.26
C ASP A 101 -5.33 19.06 -2.82
N SER A 102 -5.27 17.97 -2.06
CA SER A 102 -4.69 17.95 -0.71
C SER A 102 -3.18 18.12 -0.72
N VAL A 103 -2.49 17.44 -1.64
CA VAL A 103 -1.04 17.55 -1.83
C VAL A 103 -0.65 18.98 -2.18
N VAL A 104 -1.36 19.65 -3.10
CA VAL A 104 -1.12 21.06 -3.46
C VAL A 104 -1.20 21.98 -2.24
N ARG A 105 -2.19 21.76 -1.36
CA ARG A 105 -2.35 22.58 -0.15
C ARG A 105 -1.25 22.34 0.89
N ARG A 106 -0.73 21.12 0.99
CA ARG A 106 0.21 20.69 2.04
C ARG A 106 1.67 20.82 1.62
N PHE A 107 1.95 20.60 0.35
CA PHE A 107 3.27 20.59 -0.25
C PHE A 107 3.32 21.44 -1.53
N PRO A 108 2.95 22.74 -1.47
CA PRO A 108 2.90 23.58 -2.67
C PRO A 108 4.24 23.62 -3.40
N TYR A 109 5.37 23.53 -2.68
CA TYR A 109 6.72 23.49 -3.25
C TYR A 109 7.04 22.22 -4.07
N LEU A 110 6.33 21.11 -3.85
CA LEU A 110 6.49 19.89 -4.67
C LEU A 110 5.70 19.96 -5.98
N VAL A 111 4.80 20.94 -6.13
CA VAL A 111 3.93 21.10 -7.31
C VAL A 111 4.27 22.36 -8.08
N GLU A 112 4.35 23.50 -7.38
CA GLU A 112 4.69 24.80 -7.93
C GLU A 112 6.20 24.97 -7.99
N GLN A 113 6.85 24.31 -8.94
CA GLN A 113 8.24 24.62 -9.29
C GLN A 113 8.27 25.96 -10.04
N LYS A 114 8.21 27.08 -9.30
CA LYS A 114 8.57 28.37 -9.87
C LYS A 114 10.08 28.35 -10.07
N PRO A 115 10.59 28.60 -11.29
CA PRO A 115 11.99 28.98 -11.44
C PRO A 115 12.13 30.34 -10.77
N GLU A 116 12.55 30.37 -9.50
CA GLU A 116 13.17 31.57 -8.97
C GLU A 116 14.56 31.68 -9.61
N ASP A 117 14.86 32.85 -10.17
CA ASP A 117 16.12 33.16 -10.84
C ASP A 117 17.31 32.80 -9.95
N GLY A 118 17.94 31.65 -10.21
CA GLY A 118 19.30 31.34 -9.73
C GLY A 118 19.48 30.15 -8.79
N ASP A 119 18.45 29.38 -8.43
CA ASP A 119 18.61 28.17 -7.62
C ASP A 119 18.41 26.88 -8.45
N GLU A 120 19.32 26.65 -9.41
CA GLU A 120 19.36 25.42 -10.21
C GLU A 120 19.74 24.17 -9.39
N ASP A 121 20.14 24.36 -8.12
CA ASP A 121 20.62 23.33 -7.19
C ASP A 121 19.57 22.88 -6.15
N ALA A 122 18.32 23.35 -6.24
CA ALA A 122 17.26 22.85 -5.38
C ALA A 122 17.08 21.34 -5.60
N GLN A 123 17.58 20.51 -4.66
CA GLN A 123 17.44 19.05 -4.63
C GLN A 123 15.99 18.59 -4.36
N ALA A 124 15.00 19.37 -4.80
CA ALA A 124 13.60 19.02 -4.71
C ALA A 124 13.32 17.79 -5.57
N ALA A 125 12.43 16.93 -5.09
CA ALA A 125 11.98 15.77 -5.84
C ALA A 125 11.40 16.21 -7.21
N LYS A 126 11.84 15.56 -8.29
CA LYS A 126 11.25 15.77 -9.61
C LYS A 126 10.08 14.81 -9.75
N ILE A 127 8.87 15.32 -9.61
CA ILE A 127 7.65 14.51 -9.59
C ILE A 127 6.85 14.74 -10.87
N ASP A 128 6.37 13.64 -11.45
CA ASP A 128 5.41 13.63 -12.55
C ASP A 128 4.05 13.17 -12.02
N TRP A 129 3.18 14.13 -11.69
CA TRP A 129 1.87 13.85 -11.10
C TRP A 129 0.91 13.24 -12.13
N LYS A 130 0.36 12.05 -11.85
CA LYS A 130 -0.57 11.31 -12.71
C LYS A 130 -1.92 11.15 -12.03
N ILE A 131 -2.94 11.84 -12.54
CA ILE A 131 -4.31 11.68 -12.03
C ILE A 131 -4.88 10.33 -12.50
N ILE A 132 -5.31 9.52 -11.54
CA ILE A 132 -6.05 8.27 -11.77
C ILE A 132 -7.51 8.43 -11.37
N GLU A 133 -8.37 7.61 -11.96
CA GLU A 133 -9.80 7.61 -11.66
C GLU A 133 -10.15 6.54 -10.62
N GLU A 134 -11.14 6.84 -9.79
CA GLU A 134 -11.62 5.96 -8.71
C GLU A 134 -12.64 4.92 -9.26
N ASP A 135 -12.32 4.27 -10.37
CA ASP A 135 -13.22 3.35 -11.06
C ASP A 135 -12.52 2.06 -11.52
N VAL A 136 -13.16 0.92 -11.24
CA VAL A 136 -12.68 -0.42 -11.61
C VAL A 136 -12.58 -0.61 -13.12
N ASP A 137 -13.36 0.16 -13.88
CA ASP A 137 -13.41 0.11 -15.35
C ASP A 137 -12.29 0.97 -15.99
N LYS A 138 -11.45 1.63 -15.19
CA LYS A 138 -10.41 2.57 -15.62
C LYS A 138 -9.02 2.19 -15.07
N PRO A 139 -8.45 1.05 -15.52
CA PRO A 139 -7.12 0.66 -15.11
C PRO A 139 -6.05 1.64 -15.59
N PHE A 140 -4.91 1.64 -14.90
CA PHE A 140 -3.73 2.40 -15.27
C PHE A 140 -2.48 1.54 -15.17
N VAL A 141 -1.38 1.98 -15.79
CA VAL A 141 -0.12 1.23 -15.80
C VAL A 141 0.95 2.04 -15.07
N ALA A 142 1.54 1.45 -14.04
CA ALA A 142 2.67 2.00 -13.31
C ALA A 142 3.88 1.07 -13.49
N SER A 143 4.96 1.61 -14.07
CA SER A 143 6.20 0.87 -14.35
C SER A 143 6.01 -0.49 -15.05
N GLY A 144 5.01 -0.57 -15.93
CA GLY A 144 4.67 -1.74 -16.74
C GLY A 144 3.71 -2.74 -16.10
N LEU A 145 3.38 -2.58 -14.81
CA LEU A 145 2.33 -3.35 -14.15
C LEU A 145 1.00 -2.61 -14.24
N GLU A 146 -0.05 -3.32 -14.67
CA GLU A 146 -1.40 -2.79 -14.73
C GLU A 146 -2.08 -2.91 -13.36
N PHE A 147 -2.72 -1.83 -12.93
CA PHE A 147 -3.47 -1.71 -11.69
C PHE A 147 -4.93 -1.35 -11.99
N VAL A 148 -5.84 -2.04 -11.32
CA VAL A 148 -7.26 -1.75 -11.28
C VAL A 148 -7.56 -1.02 -9.96
N PRO A 149 -7.97 0.26 -9.98
CA PRO A 149 -8.38 0.98 -8.79
C PRO A 149 -9.62 0.34 -8.16
N LEU A 150 -9.60 0.14 -6.85
CA LEU A 150 -10.70 -0.42 -6.06
C LEU A 150 -11.19 0.62 -5.06
N ALA A 151 -12.23 1.37 -5.40
CA ALA A 151 -12.82 2.35 -4.48
C ALA A 151 -13.46 1.64 -3.27
N VAL A 152 -13.03 2.01 -2.07
CA VAL A 152 -13.58 1.48 -0.82
C VAL A 152 -13.86 2.61 0.16
N MET A 153 -14.77 2.34 1.09
CA MET A 153 -15.17 3.32 2.09
C MET A 153 -14.15 3.30 3.23
N HIS A 154 -13.67 4.47 3.62
CA HIS A 154 -12.77 4.69 4.75
C HIS A 154 -13.44 5.65 5.75
N GLY A 155 -14.48 5.13 6.41
CA GLY A 155 -15.44 5.95 7.17
C GLY A 155 -16.55 6.50 6.28
N GLU A 156 -17.67 6.91 6.89
CA GLU A 156 -18.85 7.32 6.14
C GLU A 156 -18.58 8.58 5.30
N GLY A 157 -18.82 8.48 3.98
CA GLY A 157 -18.67 9.58 3.04
C GLY A 157 -17.23 9.86 2.57
N TYR A 158 -16.27 9.00 2.88
CA TYR A 158 -14.89 9.17 2.47
C TYR A 158 -14.36 7.93 1.75
N ILE A 159 -13.81 8.12 0.55
CA ILE A 159 -13.29 7.06 -0.32
C ILE A 159 -11.77 7.02 -0.21
N CYS A 160 -11.22 5.82 -0.07
CA CYS A 160 -9.82 5.54 -0.38
C CYS A 160 -9.73 4.49 -1.50
N LEU A 161 -8.53 4.30 -2.03
CA LEU A 161 -8.27 3.29 -3.06
C LEU A 161 -7.52 2.09 -2.48
N GLY A 162 -8.04 0.90 -2.76
CA GLY A 162 -7.23 -0.30 -2.93
C GLY A 162 -6.85 -0.53 -4.38
N PHE A 163 -6.10 -1.60 -4.62
CA PHE A 163 -5.67 -1.96 -5.96
C PHE A 163 -5.66 -3.48 -6.18
N LEU A 164 -6.19 -3.90 -7.33
CA LEU A 164 -6.05 -5.25 -7.87
C LEU A 164 -5.01 -5.22 -9.00
N PHE A 165 -4.06 -6.15 -8.98
CA PHE A 165 -2.99 -6.26 -9.97
C PHE A 165 -2.50 -7.71 -10.14
N GLY A 166 -1.71 -7.94 -11.19
CA GLY A 166 -1.20 -9.27 -11.57
C GLY A 166 -2.10 -9.99 -12.58
N ARG A 167 -1.49 -10.52 -13.64
CA ARG A 167 -2.12 -11.28 -14.72
C ARG A 167 -2.07 -12.79 -14.49
N ARG A 168 -0.96 -13.31 -13.96
CA ARG A 168 -0.76 -14.75 -13.71
C ARG A 168 -1.23 -15.14 -12.31
N ALA A 169 -0.76 -14.42 -11.29
CA ALA A 169 -1.25 -14.53 -9.93
C ALA A 169 -1.81 -13.17 -9.50
N ARG A 170 -3.07 -13.17 -9.08
CA ARG A 170 -3.76 -11.93 -8.72
C ARG A 170 -3.52 -11.56 -7.28
N VAL A 171 -3.20 -10.29 -7.09
CA VAL A 171 -2.96 -9.68 -5.79
C VAL A 171 -3.91 -8.51 -5.61
N GLU A 172 -4.51 -8.46 -4.44
CA GLU A 172 -5.33 -7.34 -4.02
C GLU A 172 -4.70 -6.72 -2.77
N TYR A 173 -4.60 -5.39 -2.77
CA TYR A 173 -4.12 -4.61 -1.65
C TYR A 173 -5.17 -3.59 -1.24
N LEU A 174 -5.60 -3.67 0.03
CA LEU A 174 -6.62 -2.85 0.63
C LEU A 174 -6.19 -2.43 2.04
N SER A 175 -5.79 -1.18 2.18
CA SER A 175 -5.59 -0.52 3.48
C SER A 175 -6.71 0.49 3.74
N ASP A 176 -6.90 0.86 5.01
CA ASP A 176 -7.79 1.94 5.42
C ASP A 176 -9.23 1.69 4.97
N VAL A 177 -9.77 0.50 5.22
CA VAL A 177 -11.08 0.09 4.70
C VAL A 177 -12.04 -0.07 5.86
N SER A 178 -13.22 0.56 5.81
CA SER A 178 -14.36 0.24 6.66
C SER A 178 -15.43 -0.58 5.95
N ARG A 179 -15.61 -0.39 4.63
CA ARG A 179 -16.63 -1.11 3.87
C ARG A 179 -16.29 -1.21 2.38
N PHE A 180 -16.52 -2.39 1.82
CA PHE A 180 -16.46 -2.62 0.37
C PHE A 180 -17.66 -1.98 -0.33
N LEU A 181 -17.42 -1.29 -1.43
CA LEU A 181 -18.49 -0.84 -2.33
C LEU A 181 -18.97 -1.99 -3.22
N PRO A 182 -20.23 -2.00 -3.69
CA PRO A 182 -20.76 -3.10 -4.50
C PRO A 182 -19.93 -3.39 -5.77
N LYS A 183 -19.44 -2.35 -6.46
CA LYS A 183 -18.56 -2.52 -7.63
C LYS A 183 -17.24 -3.22 -7.24
N THR A 184 -16.60 -2.76 -6.18
CA THR A 184 -15.35 -3.33 -5.67
C THR A 184 -15.53 -4.75 -5.18
N GLU A 185 -16.57 -5.00 -4.39
CA GLU A 185 -16.92 -6.33 -3.89
C GLU A 185 -17.18 -7.32 -5.03
N HIS A 186 -17.83 -6.87 -6.10
CA HIS A 186 -17.99 -7.68 -7.31
C HIS A 186 -16.64 -7.93 -8.00
N ALA A 187 -15.82 -6.90 -8.21
CA ALA A 187 -14.53 -7.00 -8.87
C ALA A 187 -13.59 -8.00 -8.18
N ILE A 188 -13.63 -8.09 -6.86
CA ILE A 188 -12.73 -8.94 -6.06
C ILE A 188 -13.29 -10.35 -5.83
N SER A 189 -14.57 -10.55 -6.14
CA SER A 189 -15.23 -11.85 -6.01
C SER A 189 -14.72 -12.87 -7.04
N LYS A 190 -14.96 -14.15 -6.75
CA LYS A 190 -14.73 -15.23 -7.73
C LYS A 190 -15.52 -15.06 -9.04
N SER A 191 -16.65 -14.36 -9.00
CA SER A 191 -17.46 -14.08 -10.19
C SER A 191 -16.99 -12.89 -11.02
N GLY A 192 -16.29 -11.93 -10.43
CA GLY A 192 -15.73 -10.78 -11.15
C GLY A 192 -14.29 -11.08 -11.58
N ALA A 193 -13.37 -10.88 -10.64
CA ALA A 193 -11.97 -11.29 -10.67
C ALA A 193 -11.78 -12.74 -11.14
N GLY A 194 -12.34 -13.68 -10.38
CA GLY A 194 -11.93 -15.07 -10.37
C GLY A 194 -11.18 -15.41 -9.07
N GLN A 195 -10.48 -16.55 -9.01
CA GLN A 195 -9.68 -16.91 -7.85
C GLN A 195 -8.55 -15.89 -7.55
N LEU A 196 -8.58 -15.25 -6.38
CA LEU A 196 -7.50 -14.39 -5.90
C LEU A 196 -6.36 -15.22 -5.30
N ASP A 197 -5.10 -14.89 -5.63
CA ASP A 197 -3.92 -15.61 -5.14
C ASP A 197 -3.42 -15.05 -3.81
N LEU A 198 -3.45 -13.73 -3.64
CA LEU A 198 -3.09 -13.06 -2.40
C LEU A 198 -4.02 -11.88 -2.13
N LEU A 199 -4.67 -11.90 -0.96
CA LEU A 199 -5.37 -10.74 -0.41
C LEU A 199 -4.53 -10.09 0.68
N ILE A 200 -4.20 -8.81 0.55
CA ILE A 200 -3.59 -8.01 1.60
C ILE A 200 -4.66 -7.05 2.10
N LEU A 201 -5.15 -7.26 3.31
CA LEU A 201 -6.34 -6.58 3.84
C LEU A 201 -6.06 -5.99 5.22
N GLU A 202 -6.58 -4.81 5.50
CA GLU A 202 -6.52 -4.21 6.82
C GLU A 202 -7.19 -5.05 7.92
N ALA A 203 -6.65 -5.00 9.15
CA ALA A 203 -7.32 -5.36 10.38
C ALA A 203 -6.89 -4.39 11.50
N ASN A 204 -7.65 -3.32 11.71
CA ASN A 204 -7.24 -2.20 12.58
C ASN A 204 -7.49 -2.44 14.07
N ALA A 205 -8.57 -3.15 14.40
CA ALA A 205 -8.94 -3.49 15.77
C ALA A 205 -9.25 -4.98 15.95
N LEU A 206 -9.00 -5.56 17.14
CA LEU A 206 -9.28 -6.98 17.40
C LEU A 206 -10.79 -7.25 17.38
N HIS A 207 -11.51 -6.40 18.10
CA HIS A 207 -12.95 -6.46 18.28
C HIS A 207 -13.48 -5.03 18.40
N GLY A 208 -14.75 -4.85 18.06
CA GLY A 208 -15.43 -3.57 18.15
C GLY A 208 -16.81 -3.72 17.53
N VAL A 209 -17.83 -3.21 18.21
CA VAL A 209 -19.19 -3.16 17.66
C VAL A 209 -19.16 -2.19 16.49
N GLY A 210 -19.76 -2.60 15.37
CA GLY A 210 -20.00 -1.76 14.21
C GLY A 210 -20.89 -0.57 14.56
N ASP A 211 -20.32 0.43 15.22
CA ASP A 211 -20.87 1.76 15.17
C ASP A 211 -20.70 2.22 13.72
N ALA A 212 -21.77 2.79 13.15
CA ALA A 212 -21.85 3.24 11.76
C ALA A 212 -20.79 4.28 11.35
N PHE A 213 -19.88 4.63 12.27
CA PHE A 213 -18.81 5.60 12.14
C PHE A 213 -17.41 4.98 12.17
N SER A 214 -17.27 3.65 12.16
CA SER A 214 -15.94 3.03 12.06
C SER A 214 -15.27 3.40 10.74
N THR A 215 -14.03 3.87 10.82
CA THR A 215 -13.21 4.19 9.64
C THR A 215 -12.41 3.00 9.14
N HIS A 216 -12.39 1.89 9.88
CA HIS A 216 -11.58 0.71 9.59
C HIS A 216 -12.31 -0.59 9.93
N LEU A 217 -11.89 -1.69 9.29
CA LEU A 217 -12.35 -3.04 9.58
C LEU A 217 -11.69 -3.56 10.85
N THR A 218 -12.48 -4.23 11.67
CA THR A 218 -11.99 -5.09 12.74
C THR A 218 -11.44 -6.40 12.18
N LEU A 219 -10.66 -7.13 12.98
CA LEU A 219 -10.15 -8.46 12.66
C LEU A 219 -11.30 -9.41 12.33
N SER A 220 -12.39 -9.38 13.10
CA SER A 220 -13.59 -10.19 12.83
C SER A 220 -14.19 -9.90 11.46
N GLU A 221 -14.39 -8.62 11.12
CA GLU A 221 -14.99 -8.24 9.82
C GLU A 221 -14.05 -8.56 8.65
N SER A 222 -12.73 -8.45 8.88
CA SER A 222 -11.71 -8.82 7.91
C SER A 222 -11.70 -10.32 7.64
N LEU A 223 -11.81 -11.15 8.68
CA LEU A 223 -11.92 -12.61 8.55
C LEU A 223 -13.23 -13.02 7.86
N ASP A 224 -14.33 -12.34 8.15
CA ASP A 224 -15.60 -12.56 7.44
C ASP A 224 -15.50 -12.17 5.95
N ALA A 225 -14.81 -11.08 5.63
CA ALA A 225 -14.52 -10.71 4.24
C ALA A 225 -13.64 -11.76 3.54
N ILE A 226 -12.56 -12.20 4.18
CA ILE A 226 -11.67 -13.26 3.68
C ILE A 226 -12.45 -14.55 3.41
N LYS A 227 -13.36 -14.93 4.32
CA LYS A 227 -14.21 -16.12 4.17
C LYS A 227 -15.17 -16.03 2.99
N ARG A 228 -15.67 -14.82 2.67
CA ARG A 228 -16.54 -14.57 1.51
C ARG A 228 -15.75 -14.53 0.20
N ILE A 229 -14.61 -13.85 0.18
CA ILE A 229 -13.75 -13.70 -1.01
C ILE A 229 -13.04 -15.03 -1.36
N ARG A 230 -12.62 -15.79 -0.33
CA ARG A 230 -11.85 -17.04 -0.42
C ARG A 230 -10.60 -16.95 -1.30
N PRO A 231 -9.61 -16.09 -0.94
CA PRO A 231 -8.32 -16.07 -1.61
C PRO A 231 -7.52 -17.36 -1.34
N LYS A 232 -6.46 -17.63 -2.11
CA LYS A 232 -5.54 -18.74 -1.83
C LYS A 232 -4.72 -18.51 -0.56
N ARG A 233 -4.47 -17.25 -0.19
CA ARG A 233 -3.91 -16.81 1.10
C ARG A 233 -4.26 -15.35 1.38
N ALA A 234 -4.24 -14.95 2.64
CA ALA A 234 -4.39 -13.56 3.04
C ALA A 234 -3.30 -13.09 4.03
N LEU A 235 -2.94 -11.82 3.94
CA LEU A 235 -2.07 -11.11 4.87
C LEU A 235 -2.82 -9.93 5.47
N LEU A 236 -2.78 -9.80 6.79
CA LEU A 236 -3.46 -8.73 7.49
C LEU A 236 -2.50 -7.56 7.81
N ILE A 237 -2.90 -6.33 7.49
CA ILE A 237 -2.13 -5.08 7.68
C ILE A 237 -2.88 -4.07 8.55
N GLY A 238 -2.34 -2.87 8.79
CA GLY A 238 -3.07 -1.78 9.48
C GLY A 238 -3.32 -1.97 10.99
N MET A 239 -2.68 -2.97 11.60
CA MET A 239 -2.87 -3.33 13.01
C MET A 239 -2.42 -2.23 13.98
N ARG A 240 -3.29 -1.85 14.92
CA ARG A 240 -2.93 -0.95 16.04
C ARG A 240 -2.07 -1.64 17.11
N HIS A 241 -1.61 -0.84 18.06
CA HIS A 241 -0.63 -1.22 19.10
C HIS A 241 -1.06 -2.34 20.06
N PHE A 242 -2.35 -2.68 20.13
CA PHE A 242 -2.86 -3.73 21.01
C PHE A 242 -2.83 -5.13 20.37
N PHE A 243 -2.53 -5.24 19.07
CA PHE A 243 -2.21 -6.51 18.44
C PHE A 243 -0.81 -6.96 18.87
N GLU A 244 -0.72 -8.13 19.47
CA GLU A 244 0.47 -8.91 19.72
C GLU A 244 0.64 -9.97 18.63
N HIS A 245 1.65 -9.78 17.78
CA HIS A 245 1.85 -10.50 16.54
C HIS A 245 1.89 -12.03 16.71
N GLN A 246 2.57 -12.54 17.74
CA GLN A 246 2.69 -14.00 17.93
C GLN A 246 1.36 -14.61 18.40
N ARG A 247 0.71 -13.99 19.38
CA ARG A 247 -0.56 -14.44 19.95
C ARG A 247 -1.66 -14.46 18.89
N GLU A 248 -1.82 -13.38 18.14
CA GLU A 248 -2.85 -13.35 17.09
C GLU A 248 -2.52 -14.30 15.93
N ASN A 249 -1.25 -14.47 15.55
CA ASN A 249 -0.91 -15.48 14.53
C ASN A 249 -1.15 -16.92 15.00
N GLN A 250 -1.03 -17.23 16.29
CA GLN A 250 -1.43 -18.53 16.81
C GLN A 250 -2.93 -18.78 16.63
N MET A 251 -3.76 -17.78 16.96
CA MET A 251 -5.21 -17.83 16.73
C MET A 251 -5.55 -17.94 15.24
N LEU A 252 -4.86 -17.18 14.38
CA LEU A 252 -5.07 -17.20 12.94
C LEU A 252 -4.64 -18.53 12.31
N ALA A 253 -3.65 -19.23 12.87
CA ALA A 253 -3.28 -20.56 12.42
C ALA A 253 -4.41 -21.57 12.64
N GLU A 254 -5.07 -21.53 13.80
CA GLU A 254 -6.24 -22.38 14.09
C GLU A 254 -7.41 -22.05 13.16
N TRP A 255 -7.69 -20.76 12.96
CA TRP A 255 -8.70 -20.29 12.02
C TRP A 255 -8.40 -20.69 10.56
N SER A 256 -7.13 -20.64 10.17
CA SER A 256 -6.71 -21.01 8.81
C SER A 256 -6.96 -22.49 8.52
N ILE A 257 -6.75 -23.36 9.52
CA ILE A 257 -7.03 -24.80 9.42
C ILE A 257 -8.54 -25.04 9.29
N SER A 258 -9.36 -24.34 10.07
CA SER A 258 -10.82 -24.56 10.06
C SER A 258 -11.48 -24.08 8.77
N GLU A 259 -11.03 -22.95 8.21
CA GLU A 259 -11.61 -22.37 6.99
C GLU A 259 -10.91 -22.83 5.71
N GLY A 260 -9.74 -23.46 5.82
CA GLY A 260 -8.94 -23.90 4.67
C GLY A 260 -8.32 -22.75 3.88
N ILE A 261 -8.12 -21.59 4.52
CA ILE A 261 -7.54 -20.38 3.92
C ILE A 261 -6.36 -19.95 4.80
N PRO A 262 -5.11 -20.01 4.33
CA PRO A 262 -3.96 -19.50 5.06
C PRO A 262 -4.08 -17.99 5.31
N VAL A 263 -4.10 -17.58 6.58
CA VAL A 263 -4.14 -16.18 7.02
C VAL A 263 -3.10 -15.94 8.10
N GLN A 264 -2.40 -14.81 8.01
CA GLN A 264 -1.49 -14.35 9.05
C GLN A 264 -1.44 -12.81 9.07
N LEU A 265 -1.05 -12.26 10.22
CA LEU A 265 -0.62 -10.87 10.32
C LEU A 265 0.67 -10.67 9.53
N ALA A 266 0.74 -9.59 8.75
CA ALA A 266 1.98 -9.12 8.17
C ALA A 266 2.89 -8.51 9.25
N HIS A 267 4.16 -8.37 8.92
CA HIS A 267 5.11 -7.58 9.70
C HIS A 267 6.02 -6.80 8.74
N ASP A 268 6.58 -5.72 9.23
CA ASP A 268 7.53 -4.91 8.48
C ASP A 268 8.71 -5.77 7.98
N GLY A 269 9.09 -5.58 6.72
CA GLY A 269 10.14 -6.36 6.06
C GLY A 269 9.71 -7.73 5.53
N LEU A 270 8.47 -8.19 5.77
CA LEU A 270 7.93 -9.41 5.18
C LEU A 270 8.04 -9.35 3.65
N ARG A 271 8.70 -10.35 3.05
CA ARG A 271 8.83 -10.50 1.60
C ARG A 271 8.07 -11.72 1.13
N VAL A 272 7.34 -11.54 0.04
CA VAL A 272 6.49 -12.58 -0.53
C VAL A 272 6.74 -12.69 -2.03
N PHE A 273 7.10 -13.89 -2.49
CA PHE A 273 7.27 -14.17 -3.91
C PHE A 273 5.93 -14.57 -4.53
N ILE A 274 5.61 -13.98 -5.68
CA ILE A 274 4.40 -14.23 -6.45
C ILE A 274 4.70 -13.98 -7.93
N ASP A 275 4.14 -14.80 -8.81
CA ASP A 275 4.29 -14.68 -10.27
C ASP A 275 3.18 -13.75 -10.78
N LEU A 276 3.45 -12.44 -10.79
CA LEU A 276 2.47 -11.41 -11.20
C LEU A 276 2.09 -11.53 -12.67
#